data_AF-A0A1Y2M7M7-F1
#
_entry.id   AF-A0A1Y2M7M7-F1
#
_cell.length_a   1.000
_cell.length_b   1.000
_cell.length_c   1.000
_cell.angle_alpha   90.00
_cell.angle_beta   90.00
_cell.angle_gamma   90.00
#
_symmetry.space_group_name_H-M   'P 1'
#
loop_
_entity.id
_entity.type
_entity.pdbx_description
1 polymer ?
#
loop_
_entity_poly.entity_id
_entity_poly.type
_entity_poly.pdbx_seq_one_letter_code
_entity_poly.pdbx_strand_id
1 'polypeptide(L)'
;MEYNVFSKKRDSTISNADLRSGTGDMHAHRNALLMKSHVEMLLEHDMLNSVMAVNLSKPLDREWKYTEAYLKTHPEYTGVQPKMSTLSTAEKHQKMRDKEMERFVRDYEEGRIDAEGKPIRAALEPIDTNSGDESSSPSPSREPKPPTTTPHQPLPGYPDYAQYKYYTLLAICRERRIRSPGGTQEVRNLLIRDDINVARGLPQDVAVWKRGNGEVYKHGADRKVYKHYVPDGMRGKGKGKGRK
;
A
#
# COMPACT_ATOMS: atom_id res chain seq x y z
N MET A 1 -12.17 40.36 -46.40
CA MET A 1 -13.25 40.21 -45.40
C MET A 1 -12.71 39.31 -44.30
N GLU A 2 -12.19 39.91 -43.23
CA GLU A 2 -11.67 39.17 -42.08
C GLU A 2 -12.77 39.06 -41.03
N TYR A 3 -13.13 37.83 -40.66
CA TYR A 3 -14.12 37.56 -39.63
C TYR A 3 -13.47 37.63 -38.26
N ASN A 4 -13.70 38.73 -37.57
CA ASN A 4 -13.24 38.94 -36.20
C ASN A 4 -14.19 38.19 -35.24
N VAL A 5 -13.83 36.96 -34.86
CA VAL A 5 -14.62 36.12 -33.94
C VAL A 5 -14.35 36.57 -32.51
N PHE A 6 -15.07 37.58 -32.04
CA PHE A 6 -15.13 37.95 -30.62
C PHE A 6 -15.87 36.86 -29.84
N SER A 7 -15.15 35.91 -29.26
CA SER A 7 -15.74 35.00 -28.28
C SER A 7 -16.06 35.78 -27.00
N LYS A 8 -17.35 36.03 -26.75
CA LYS A 8 -17.83 36.53 -25.45
C LYS A 8 -17.52 35.47 -24.39
N LYS A 9 -16.43 35.66 -23.64
CA LYS A 9 -16.21 34.94 -22.38
C LYS A 9 -17.39 35.26 -21.46
N ARG A 10 -18.04 34.23 -20.93
CA ARG A 10 -19.09 34.40 -19.94
C ARG A 10 -18.40 34.69 -18.61
N ASP A 11 -18.65 35.86 -18.06
CA ASP A 11 -18.18 36.22 -16.73
C ASP A 11 -18.82 35.27 -15.71
N SER A 12 -17.99 34.52 -14.99
CA SER A 12 -18.46 33.66 -13.90
C SER A 12 -18.98 34.51 -12.76
N THR A 13 -20.17 34.22 -12.27
CA THR A 13 -20.84 34.93 -11.15
C THR A 13 -20.19 34.69 -9.77
N ILE A 14 -19.09 33.95 -9.71
CA ILE A 14 -18.34 33.71 -8.48
C ILE A 14 -17.23 34.76 -8.40
N SER A 15 -17.30 35.66 -7.42
CA SER A 15 -16.37 36.79 -7.25
C SER A 15 -14.89 36.40 -7.06
N ASN A 16 -14.60 35.11 -6.94
CA ASN A 16 -13.26 34.52 -6.78
C ASN A 16 -12.95 33.45 -7.84
N ALA A 17 -13.69 33.39 -8.95
CA ALA A 17 -13.46 32.37 -9.98
C ALA A 17 -12.05 32.45 -10.57
N ASP A 18 -11.52 33.66 -10.77
CA ASP A 18 -10.15 33.89 -11.24
C ASP A 18 -9.09 33.40 -10.23
N LEU A 19 -9.45 33.27 -8.95
CA LEU A 19 -8.58 32.76 -7.89
C LEU A 19 -8.65 31.24 -7.72
N ARG A 20 -9.66 30.57 -8.30
CA ARG A 20 -9.89 29.13 -8.21
C ARG A 20 -9.48 28.43 -9.51
N SER A 21 -8.19 28.45 -9.81
CA SER A 21 -7.63 27.49 -10.77
C SER A 21 -7.83 26.07 -10.19
N GLY A 22 -8.72 25.28 -10.78
CA GLY A 22 -8.94 23.88 -10.40
C GLY A 22 -7.70 22.99 -10.60
N THR A 23 -6.74 23.48 -11.37
CA THR A 23 -5.44 22.86 -11.65
C THR A 23 -4.32 23.30 -10.71
N GLY A 24 -4.57 24.24 -9.78
CA GLY A 24 -3.58 24.70 -8.81
C GLY A 24 -2.60 25.76 -9.33
N ASP A 25 -2.80 26.28 -10.53
CA ASP A 25 -1.91 27.26 -11.18
C ASP A 25 -1.80 28.56 -10.39
N MET A 26 -2.88 28.99 -9.75
CA MET A 26 -2.87 30.19 -8.89
C MET A 26 -2.02 30.01 -7.64
N HIS A 27 -1.98 28.78 -7.08
CA HIS A 27 -1.12 28.48 -5.95
C HIS A 27 0.35 28.43 -6.39
N ALA A 28 0.63 27.84 -7.56
CA ALA A 28 1.98 27.87 -8.14
C ALA A 28 2.45 29.31 -8.42
N HIS A 29 1.58 30.15 -8.97
CA HIS A 29 1.86 31.57 -9.22
C HIS A 29 2.12 32.35 -7.93
N ARG A 30 1.27 32.17 -6.90
CA ARG A 30 1.48 32.81 -5.59
C ARG A 30 2.81 32.40 -4.96
N ASN A 31 3.16 31.12 -5.02
CA ASN A 31 4.44 30.63 -4.53
C ASN A 31 5.63 31.21 -5.30
N ALA A 32 5.51 31.33 -6.63
CA ALA A 32 6.55 31.94 -7.46
C ALA A 32 6.76 33.43 -7.10
N LEU A 33 5.67 34.19 -6.86
CA LEU A 33 5.75 35.57 -6.39
C LEU A 33 6.40 35.68 -5.01
N LEU A 34 6.04 34.82 -4.06
CA LEU A 34 6.66 34.78 -2.74
C LEU A 34 8.16 34.49 -2.82
N MET A 35 8.57 33.52 -3.65
CA MET A 35 9.99 33.23 -3.88
C MET A 35 10.72 34.41 -4.50
N LYS A 36 10.11 35.11 -5.47
CA LYS A 36 10.69 36.32 -6.06
C LYS A 36 10.92 37.40 -4.99
N SER A 37 9.90 37.70 -4.18
CA SER A 37 10.01 38.72 -3.11
C SER A 37 11.06 38.35 -2.07
N HIS A 38 11.18 37.07 -1.72
CA HIS A 38 12.18 36.60 -0.78
C HIS A 38 13.60 36.75 -1.33
N VAL A 39 13.80 36.42 -2.62
CA VAL A 39 15.09 36.62 -3.29
C VAL A 39 15.49 38.10 -3.35
N GLU A 40 14.52 39.01 -3.58
CA GLU A 40 14.76 40.46 -3.55
C GLU A 40 15.24 40.92 -2.17
N MET A 41 14.57 40.50 -1.08
CA MET A 41 15.00 40.84 0.29
C MET A 41 16.41 40.30 0.61
N LEU A 42 16.73 39.07 0.20
CA LEU A 42 18.04 38.47 0.43
C LEU A 42 19.17 39.19 -0.34
N LEU A 43 18.84 39.77 -1.50
CA LEU A 43 19.77 40.58 -2.28
C LEU A 43 19.98 41.96 -1.65
N GLU A 44 18.93 42.58 -1.09
CA GLU A 44 19.03 43.86 -0.35
C GLU A 44 19.92 43.75 0.90
N HIS A 45 19.94 42.57 1.54
CA HIS A 45 20.80 42.29 2.69
C HIS A 45 22.20 41.76 2.33
N ASP A 46 22.60 41.81 1.05
CA ASP A 46 23.89 41.29 0.55
C ASP A 46 24.16 39.81 0.90
N MET A 47 23.10 39.03 1.20
CA MET A 47 23.24 37.60 1.51
C MET A 47 23.25 36.72 0.26
N LEU A 48 22.87 37.28 -0.90
CA LEU A 48 22.89 36.61 -2.19
C LEU A 48 23.59 37.45 -3.25
N ASN A 49 24.46 36.80 -4.03
CA ASN A 49 25.06 37.40 -5.22
C ASN A 49 24.00 37.61 -6.33
N SER A 50 24.13 38.69 -7.10
CA SER A 50 23.22 39.03 -8.21
C SER A 50 23.01 37.88 -9.21
N VAL A 51 24.08 37.12 -9.50
CA VAL A 51 24.03 35.94 -10.39
C VAL A 51 23.18 34.80 -9.79
N MET A 52 23.22 34.60 -8.46
CA MET A 52 22.37 33.60 -7.79
C MET A 52 20.90 34.02 -7.76
N ALA A 53 20.62 35.30 -7.52
CA ALA A 53 19.25 35.83 -7.54
C ALA A 53 18.56 35.60 -8.89
N VAL A 54 19.27 35.87 -10.00
CA VAL A 54 18.76 35.60 -11.37
C VAL A 54 18.49 34.12 -11.61
N ASN A 55 19.25 33.22 -10.99
CA ASN A 55 19.03 31.78 -11.12
C ASN A 55 17.84 31.29 -10.28
N LEU A 56 17.62 31.87 -9.09
CA LEU A 56 16.49 31.54 -8.23
C LEU A 56 15.16 32.13 -8.72
N SER A 57 15.20 33.24 -9.47
CA SER A 57 13.99 33.85 -10.06
C SER A 57 13.47 33.13 -11.30
N LYS A 58 14.24 32.21 -11.89
CA LYS A 58 13.79 31.44 -13.06
C LYS A 58 12.73 30.43 -12.65
N PRO A 59 11.60 30.30 -13.39
CA PRO A 59 10.64 29.24 -13.13
C PRO A 59 11.33 27.87 -13.17
N LEU A 60 10.90 26.95 -12.32
CA LEU A 60 11.41 25.57 -12.27
C LEU A 60 10.95 24.75 -13.49
N ASP A 61 11.20 25.24 -14.71
CA ASP A 61 11.00 24.50 -15.96
C ASP A 61 12.14 23.50 -16.24
N ARG A 62 12.94 23.18 -15.21
CA ARG A 62 13.97 22.15 -15.34
C ARG A 62 13.30 20.80 -15.33
N GLU A 63 13.48 20.05 -16.42
CA GLU A 63 13.41 18.60 -16.34
C GLU A 63 14.36 18.15 -15.22
N TRP A 64 13.81 17.59 -14.14
CA TRP A 64 14.60 17.09 -13.03
C TRP A 64 15.33 15.84 -13.50
N LYS A 65 16.54 16.02 -14.02
CA LYS A 65 17.47 14.93 -14.33
C LYS A 65 18.29 14.66 -13.09
N TYR A 66 18.19 13.45 -12.56
CA TYR A 66 19.02 13.02 -11.44
C TYR A 66 20.49 13.07 -11.86
N THR A 67 21.36 13.54 -10.96
CA THR A 67 22.80 13.57 -11.20
C THR A 67 23.36 12.15 -11.27
N GLU A 68 24.40 11.92 -12.06
CA GLU A 68 25.03 10.60 -12.18
C GLU A 68 25.55 10.08 -10.84
N ALA A 69 26.03 10.98 -9.97
CA ALA A 69 26.46 10.63 -8.62
C ALA A 69 25.31 10.03 -7.79
N TYR A 70 24.11 10.61 -7.88
CA TYR A 70 22.92 10.11 -7.20
C TYR A 70 22.51 8.73 -7.72
N LEU A 71 22.53 8.54 -9.04
CA LEU A 71 22.20 7.25 -9.67
C LEU A 71 23.21 6.15 -9.31
N LYS A 72 24.49 6.48 -9.10
CA LYS A 72 25.49 5.51 -8.60
C LYS A 72 25.20 5.06 -7.17
N THR A 73 24.68 5.95 -6.32
CA THR A 73 24.34 5.61 -4.93
C THR A 73 23.02 4.83 -4.78
N HIS A 74 22.11 4.91 -5.76
CA HIS A 74 20.79 4.27 -5.73
C HIS A 74 20.61 3.37 -6.96
N PRO A 75 21.30 2.21 -7.03
CA PRO A 75 21.18 1.29 -8.16
C PRO A 75 19.76 0.72 -8.33
N GLU A 76 18.92 0.76 -7.29
CA GLU A 76 17.51 0.37 -7.32
C GLU A 76 16.60 1.42 -7.98
N TYR A 77 17.11 2.63 -8.24
CA TYR A 77 16.34 3.68 -8.90
C TYR A 77 16.14 3.34 -10.38
N THR A 78 14.99 2.78 -10.70
CA THR A 78 14.65 2.35 -12.06
C THR A 78 14.11 3.49 -12.93
N GLY A 79 13.79 4.65 -12.36
CA GLY A 79 13.11 5.75 -13.06
C GLY A 79 11.69 5.42 -13.52
N VAL A 80 11.24 4.17 -13.36
CA VAL A 80 9.88 3.74 -13.65
C VAL A 80 9.03 4.09 -12.45
N GLN A 81 8.09 5.02 -12.63
CA GLN A 81 7.11 5.30 -11.57
C GLN A 81 6.37 4.00 -11.22
N PRO A 82 6.24 3.67 -9.93
CA PRO A 82 5.44 2.52 -9.53
C PRO A 82 4.02 2.68 -10.07
N LYS A 83 3.37 1.56 -10.38
CA LYS A 83 2.01 1.58 -10.89
C LYS A 83 1.11 2.27 -9.85
N MET A 84 0.61 3.46 -10.22
CA MET A 84 -0.30 4.22 -9.36
C MET A 84 -1.52 3.37 -8.99
N SER A 85 -1.95 3.49 -7.74
CA SER A 85 -3.20 2.87 -7.28
C SER A 85 -4.37 3.37 -8.11
N THR A 86 -5.33 2.51 -8.45
CA THR A 86 -6.52 2.93 -9.18
C THR A 86 -7.42 3.80 -8.31
N LEU A 87 -8.23 4.66 -8.92
CA LEU A 87 -9.18 5.53 -8.19
C LEU A 87 -10.07 4.73 -7.23
N SER A 88 -10.57 3.57 -7.66
CA SER A 88 -11.36 2.66 -6.83
C SER A 88 -10.59 2.16 -5.59
N THR A 89 -9.30 1.87 -5.72
CA THR A 89 -8.48 1.48 -4.55
C THR A 89 -8.23 2.65 -3.60
N ALA A 90 -8.05 3.86 -4.14
CA ALA A 90 -7.86 5.07 -3.35
C ALA A 90 -9.14 5.41 -2.55
N GLU A 91 -10.31 5.35 -3.19
CA GLU A 91 -11.62 5.53 -2.53
C GLU A 91 -11.85 4.49 -1.44
N LYS A 92 -11.49 3.22 -1.68
CA LYS A 92 -11.59 2.17 -0.68
C LYS A 92 -10.71 2.49 0.54
N HIS A 93 -9.47 2.93 0.32
CA HIS A 93 -8.57 3.31 1.42
C HIS A 93 -9.07 4.55 2.16
N GLN A 94 -9.65 5.52 1.46
CA GLN A 94 -10.28 6.68 2.08
C GLN A 94 -11.43 6.26 2.98
N LYS A 95 -12.38 5.47 2.48
CA LYS A 95 -13.52 4.96 3.27
C LYS A 95 -13.09 4.14 4.48
N MET A 96 -11.95 3.42 4.40
CA MET A 96 -11.41 2.69 5.55
C MET A 96 -10.87 3.66 6.62
N ARG A 97 -10.15 4.71 6.23
CA ARG A 97 -9.67 5.74 7.15
C ARG A 97 -10.82 6.51 7.80
N ASP A 98 -11.86 6.84 7.02
CA ASP A 98 -13.05 7.54 7.54
C ASP A 98 -13.76 6.69 8.60
N LYS A 99 -13.93 5.39 8.34
CA LYS A 99 -14.49 4.46 9.34
C LYS A 99 -13.63 4.29 10.58
N GLU A 100 -12.31 4.30 10.42
CA GLU A 100 -11.38 4.22 11.55
C GLU A 100 -11.45 5.49 12.40
N MET A 101 -11.55 6.65 11.76
CA MET A 101 -11.77 7.94 12.41
C MET A 101 -13.11 7.99 13.15
N GLU A 102 -14.19 7.50 12.55
CA GLU A 102 -15.51 7.42 13.21
C GLU A 102 -15.48 6.53 14.47
N ARG A 103 -14.74 5.42 14.42
CA ARG A 103 -14.55 4.55 15.59
C ARG A 103 -13.73 5.25 16.66
N PHE A 104 -12.66 5.94 16.27
CA PHE A 104 -11.82 6.72 17.18
C PHE A 104 -12.63 7.79 17.91
N VAL A 105 -13.41 8.59 17.19
CA VAL A 105 -14.26 9.63 17.79
C VAL A 105 -15.26 9.02 18.76
N ARG A 106 -15.92 7.91 18.38
CA ARG A 106 -16.84 7.21 19.26
C ARG A 106 -16.18 6.71 20.54
N ASP A 107 -15.05 6.01 20.43
CA ASP A 107 -14.34 5.48 21.59
C ASP A 107 -13.78 6.61 22.50
N TYR A 108 -13.42 7.75 21.92
CA TYR A 108 -13.00 8.95 22.65
C TYR A 108 -14.16 9.60 23.41
N GLU A 109 -15.31 9.77 22.76
CA GLU A 109 -16.54 10.28 23.39
C GLU A 109 -17.05 9.35 24.51
N GLU A 110 -16.89 8.04 24.35
CA GLU A 110 -17.21 7.03 25.36
C GLU A 110 -16.15 6.93 26.49
N GLY A 111 -15.05 7.70 26.43
CA GLY A 111 -13.98 7.68 27.43
C GLY A 111 -13.17 6.39 27.47
N ARG A 112 -13.21 5.58 26.41
CA ARG A 112 -12.42 4.35 26.28
C ARG A 112 -10.98 4.63 25.89
N ILE A 113 -10.74 5.72 25.16
CA ILE A 113 -9.40 6.14 24.72
C ILE A 113 -9.12 7.59 25.14
N ASP A 114 -7.85 7.91 25.37
CA ASP A 114 -7.38 9.27 25.70
C ASP A 114 -7.21 10.12 24.43
N ALA A 115 -6.80 11.38 24.61
CA ALA A 115 -6.58 12.32 23.51
C ALA A 115 -5.47 11.86 22.56
N GLU A 116 -4.55 11.02 23.05
CA GLU A 116 -3.46 10.40 22.30
C GLU A 116 -3.88 9.09 21.61
N GLY A 117 -5.14 8.65 21.78
CA GLY A 117 -5.67 7.44 21.17
C GLY A 117 -5.29 6.14 21.87
N LYS A 118 -4.73 6.20 23.07
CA LYS A 118 -4.40 5.03 23.87
C LYS A 118 -5.63 4.64 24.68
N PRO A 119 -5.88 3.33 24.88
CA PRO A 119 -6.95 2.89 25.75
C PRO A 119 -6.70 3.41 27.17
N ILE A 120 -7.63 4.21 27.68
CA ILE A 120 -7.67 4.56 29.09
C ILE A 120 -7.98 3.24 29.77
N ARG A 121 -7.00 2.69 30.50
CA ARG A 121 -7.26 1.62 31.46
C ARG A 121 -8.08 2.24 32.57
N ALA A 122 -9.35 2.54 32.28
CA ALA A 122 -10.31 3.01 33.25
C ALA A 122 -10.21 2.01 34.40
N ALA A 123 -9.89 2.55 35.56
CA ALA A 123 -9.59 1.81 36.77
C ALA A 123 -10.52 0.60 36.86
N LEU A 124 -9.91 -0.58 36.88
CA LEU A 124 -10.55 -1.81 37.32
C LEU A 124 -11.09 -1.52 38.72
N GLU A 125 -12.32 -1.04 38.80
CA GLU A 125 -13.23 -1.51 39.83
C GLU A 125 -13.08 -3.04 39.79
N PRO A 126 -12.64 -3.70 40.88
CA PRO A 126 -12.64 -5.14 40.93
C PRO A 126 -14.11 -5.57 40.82
N ILE A 127 -14.51 -5.97 39.61
CA ILE A 127 -15.78 -6.61 39.38
C ILE A 127 -15.69 -7.92 40.16
N ASP A 128 -16.31 -7.95 41.34
CA ASP A 128 -16.55 -9.17 42.09
C ASP A 128 -17.31 -10.13 41.16
N THR A 129 -16.56 -11.12 40.68
CA THR A 129 -17.04 -12.23 39.88
C THR A 129 -17.97 -13.09 40.72
N ASN A 130 -19.23 -12.70 40.85
CA ASN A 130 -20.29 -13.61 41.25
C ASN A 130 -21.70 -13.12 40.86
N SER A 131 -22.01 -13.14 39.56
CA SER A 131 -23.40 -13.25 39.11
C SER A 131 -23.41 -13.79 37.69
N GLY A 132 -23.76 -15.07 37.57
CA GLY A 132 -24.14 -15.64 36.29
C GLY A 132 -25.39 -14.93 35.81
N ASP A 133 -25.28 -14.24 34.67
CA ASP A 133 -26.43 -14.02 33.83
C ASP A 133 -26.01 -14.00 32.36
N GLU A 134 -26.73 -14.82 31.61
CA GLU A 134 -26.49 -15.21 30.25
C GLU A 134 -26.85 -14.06 29.29
N SER A 135 -25.84 -13.42 28.71
CA SER A 135 -26.04 -12.64 27.48
C SER A 135 -24.73 -12.50 26.69
N SER A 136 -24.05 -13.63 26.51
CA SER A 136 -22.94 -13.73 25.58
C SER A 136 -23.47 -13.77 24.15
N SER A 137 -23.47 -12.61 23.50
CA SER A 137 -23.45 -12.56 22.03
C SER A 137 -22.31 -13.45 21.52
N PRO A 138 -22.57 -14.39 20.59
CA PRO A 138 -21.58 -15.38 20.18
C PRO A 138 -20.46 -14.67 19.43
N SER A 139 -19.35 -14.41 20.13
CA SER A 139 -18.09 -14.20 19.48
C SER A 139 -17.82 -15.43 18.61
N PRO A 140 -17.55 -15.28 17.30
CA PRO A 140 -17.27 -16.41 16.45
C PRO A 140 -16.11 -17.18 17.07
N SER A 141 -16.42 -18.42 17.46
CA SER A 141 -15.51 -19.41 18.01
C SER A 141 -14.16 -19.29 17.31
N ARG A 142 -13.19 -18.66 17.98
CA ARG A 142 -11.81 -18.71 17.54
C ARG A 142 -11.40 -20.15 17.72
N GLU A 143 -11.31 -20.88 16.61
CA GLU A 143 -10.74 -22.22 16.59
C GLU A 143 -9.48 -22.22 17.48
N PRO A 144 -9.35 -23.21 18.38
CA PRO A 144 -8.21 -23.29 19.28
C PRO A 144 -6.93 -23.22 18.43
N LYS A 145 -6.04 -22.28 18.79
CA LYS A 145 -4.77 -22.12 18.10
C LYS A 145 -4.11 -23.50 17.99
N PRO A 146 -3.62 -23.90 16.81
CA PRO A 146 -3.01 -25.21 16.65
C PRO A 146 -1.90 -25.39 17.69
N PRO A 147 -1.75 -26.60 18.26
CA PRO A 147 -0.76 -26.87 19.29
C PRO A 147 0.62 -26.45 18.81
N THR A 148 1.35 -25.73 19.66
CA THR A 148 2.73 -25.30 19.41
C THR A 148 3.56 -26.48 18.93
N THR A 149 4.10 -26.39 17.72
CA THR A 149 4.78 -27.51 17.07
C THR A 149 6.10 -27.84 17.77
N THR A 150 6.25 -29.09 18.23
CA THR A 150 7.49 -29.60 18.84
C THR A 150 8.64 -29.58 17.82
N PRO A 151 9.84 -29.10 18.17
CA PRO A 151 10.98 -29.06 17.25
C PRO A 151 11.48 -30.48 16.91
N HIS A 152 11.71 -30.76 15.63
CA HIS A 152 12.34 -32.00 15.17
C HIS A 152 13.87 -31.88 15.19
N GLN A 153 14.56 -32.97 15.55
CA GLN A 153 16.02 -33.04 15.50
C GLN A 153 16.48 -33.44 14.09
N PRO A 154 17.52 -32.77 13.52
CA PRO A 154 18.08 -33.15 12.22
C PRO A 154 18.83 -34.49 12.30
N LEU A 155 18.92 -35.18 11.17
CA LEU A 155 19.75 -36.39 11.05
C LEU A 155 21.25 -36.04 11.18
N PRO A 156 22.09 -36.93 11.74
CA PRO A 156 23.54 -36.71 11.79
C PRO A 156 24.12 -36.48 10.40
N GLY A 157 24.88 -35.40 10.23
CA GLY A 157 25.48 -34.99 8.95
C GLY A 157 24.59 -34.13 8.05
N TYR A 158 23.35 -33.85 8.45
CA TYR A 158 22.46 -32.91 7.74
C TYR A 158 22.54 -31.49 8.34
N PRO A 159 22.22 -30.45 7.56
CA PRO A 159 22.26 -29.07 8.04
C PRO A 159 21.32 -28.84 9.22
N ASP A 160 21.81 -28.18 10.27
CA ASP A 160 20.94 -27.64 11.31
C ASP A 160 20.29 -26.34 10.79
N TYR A 161 18.96 -26.36 10.70
CA TYR A 161 18.18 -25.23 10.21
C TYR A 161 17.92 -24.16 11.28
N ALA A 162 18.34 -24.38 12.53
CA ALA A 162 18.11 -23.46 13.64
C ALA A 162 18.75 -22.07 13.41
N GLN A 163 19.92 -22.02 12.78
CA GLN A 163 20.70 -20.81 12.52
C GLN A 163 20.09 -19.87 11.46
N TYR A 164 19.22 -20.39 10.60
CA TYR A 164 18.65 -19.60 9.50
C TYR A 164 17.44 -18.78 9.95
N LYS A 165 17.32 -17.57 9.38
CA LYS A 165 16.14 -16.70 9.55
C LYS A 165 14.97 -17.21 8.69
N TYR A 166 13.76 -16.74 8.97
CA TYR A 166 12.55 -17.18 8.28
C TYR A 166 12.63 -17.06 6.75
N TYR A 167 13.10 -15.92 6.22
CA TYR A 167 13.18 -15.71 4.77
C TYR A 167 14.21 -16.60 4.06
N THR A 168 15.32 -16.92 4.72
CA THR A 168 16.30 -17.87 4.19
C THR A 168 15.71 -19.29 4.13
N LEU A 169 14.92 -19.69 5.12
CA LEU A 169 14.22 -20.98 5.10
C LEU A 169 13.18 -21.04 3.98
N LEU A 170 12.42 -19.97 3.75
CA LEU A 170 11.47 -19.89 2.63
C LEU A 170 12.16 -19.98 1.27
N ALA A 171 13.34 -19.39 1.12
CA ALA A 171 14.13 -19.51 -0.11
C ALA A 171 14.50 -20.97 -0.38
N ILE A 172 14.99 -21.70 0.63
CA ILE A 172 15.30 -23.13 0.54
C ILE A 172 14.05 -23.94 0.17
N CYS A 173 12.89 -23.66 0.78
CA CYS A 173 11.65 -24.34 0.40
C CYS A 173 11.28 -24.11 -1.07
N ARG A 174 11.47 -22.90 -1.60
CA ARG A 174 11.18 -22.58 -3.01
C ARG A 174 12.13 -23.31 -3.96
N GLU A 175 13.42 -23.35 -3.65
CA GLU A 175 14.43 -24.08 -4.41
C GLU A 175 14.09 -25.57 -4.50
N ARG A 176 13.65 -26.15 -3.39
CA ARG A 176 13.23 -27.56 -3.30
C ARG A 176 11.80 -27.84 -3.77
N ARG A 177 11.05 -26.80 -4.17
CA ARG A 177 9.63 -26.86 -4.55
C ARG A 177 8.72 -27.45 -3.46
N ILE A 178 8.98 -27.13 -2.19
CA ILE A 178 8.18 -27.55 -1.03
C ILE A 178 7.22 -26.43 -0.62
N ARG A 179 6.00 -26.78 -0.17
CA ARG A 179 5.00 -25.80 0.26
C ARG A 179 5.33 -25.33 1.67
N SER A 180 5.73 -24.07 1.82
CA SER A 180 6.04 -23.51 3.13
C SER A 180 4.77 -23.24 3.97
N PRO A 181 4.70 -23.70 5.22
CA PRO A 181 3.68 -23.27 6.19
C PRO A 181 3.99 -21.86 6.72
N GLY A 182 3.15 -21.35 7.63
CA GLY A 182 3.22 -19.96 8.10
C GLY A 182 4.23 -19.70 9.22
N GLY A 183 4.57 -20.70 10.05
CA GLY A 183 5.46 -20.53 11.19
C GLY A 183 6.93 -20.85 10.88
N THR A 184 7.88 -20.10 11.46
CA THR A 184 9.31 -20.36 11.27
C THR A 184 9.74 -21.75 11.73
N GLN A 185 9.28 -22.19 12.90
CA GLN A 185 9.59 -23.53 13.40
C GLN A 185 8.95 -24.63 12.55
N GLU A 186 7.75 -24.38 12.02
CA GLU A 186 7.08 -25.31 11.10
C GLU A 186 7.87 -25.49 9.81
N VAL A 187 8.41 -24.39 9.26
CA VAL A 187 9.27 -24.44 8.06
C VAL A 187 10.57 -25.23 8.34
N ARG A 188 11.20 -25.03 9.50
CA ARG A 188 12.39 -25.84 9.89
C ARG A 188 12.04 -27.32 9.99
N ASN A 189 10.98 -27.64 10.72
CA ASN A 189 10.50 -29.00 10.89
C ASN A 189 10.16 -29.66 9.54
N LEU A 190 9.61 -28.89 8.60
CA LEU A 190 9.32 -29.37 7.25
C LEU A 190 10.58 -29.69 6.45
N LEU A 191 11.61 -28.83 6.50
CA LEU A 191 12.89 -29.08 5.82
C LEU A 191 13.61 -30.30 6.41
N ILE A 192 13.59 -30.46 7.73
CA ILE A 192 14.14 -31.65 8.40
C ILE A 192 13.38 -32.91 7.96
N ARG A 193 12.05 -32.85 7.88
CA ARG A 193 11.24 -33.97 7.41
C ARG A 193 11.51 -34.30 5.94
N ASP A 194 11.69 -33.29 5.09
CA ASP A 194 12.08 -33.48 3.69
C ASP A 194 13.44 -34.18 3.56
N ASP A 195 14.46 -33.73 4.31
CA ASP A 195 15.78 -34.38 4.35
C ASP A 195 15.69 -35.84 4.79
N ILE A 196 14.89 -36.14 5.81
CA ILE A 196 14.63 -37.52 6.28
C ILE A 196 13.96 -38.34 5.17
N ASN A 197 12.98 -37.77 4.47
CA ASN A 197 12.28 -38.46 3.38
C ASN A 197 13.24 -38.75 2.22
N VAL A 198 14.07 -37.78 1.83
CA VAL A 198 15.09 -37.96 0.78
C VAL A 198 16.07 -39.07 1.17
N ALA A 199 16.60 -39.01 2.40
CA ALA A 199 17.56 -40.00 2.90
C ALA A 199 17.00 -41.43 2.91
N ARG A 200 15.68 -41.57 3.12
CA ARG A 200 14.97 -42.85 3.19
C ARG A 200 14.33 -43.27 1.87
N GLY A 201 14.44 -42.48 0.80
CA GLY A 201 13.77 -42.75 -0.48
C GLY A 201 12.24 -42.68 -0.41
N LEU A 202 11.68 -41.94 0.54
CA LEU A 202 10.25 -41.72 0.70
C LEU A 202 9.76 -40.60 -0.23
N PRO A 203 8.47 -40.60 -0.63
CA PRO A 203 7.91 -39.55 -1.47
C PRO A 203 8.00 -38.18 -0.80
N GLN A 204 8.45 -37.17 -1.55
CA GLN A 204 8.49 -35.77 -1.12
C GLN A 204 7.14 -35.10 -1.31
N ASP A 205 6.77 -34.18 -0.40
CA ASP A 205 5.58 -33.34 -0.54
C ASP A 205 5.90 -32.14 -1.47
N VAL A 206 5.96 -32.43 -2.76
CA VAL A 206 6.27 -31.44 -3.79
C VAL A 206 5.06 -30.54 -4.01
N ALA A 207 5.23 -29.26 -3.74
CA ALA A 207 4.22 -28.25 -3.99
C ALA A 207 3.95 -28.15 -5.48
N VAL A 208 2.77 -28.62 -5.90
CA VAL A 208 2.21 -28.26 -7.20
C VAL A 208 1.66 -26.84 -7.07
N TRP A 209 2.52 -25.86 -7.29
CA TRP A 209 2.07 -24.49 -7.49
C TRP A 209 1.22 -24.49 -8.76
N LYS A 210 -0.11 -24.52 -8.61
CA LYS A 210 -1.00 -24.13 -9.70
C LYS A 210 -0.63 -22.70 -10.04
N ARG A 211 0.21 -22.51 -11.07
CA ARG A 211 0.30 -21.21 -11.75
C ARG A 211 -1.13 -20.87 -12.07
N GLY A 212 -1.68 -19.86 -11.41
CA GLY A 212 -3.03 -19.43 -11.67
C GLY A 212 -3.09 -19.06 -13.15
N ASN A 213 -3.60 -19.95 -14.00
CA ASN A 213 -4.26 -19.54 -15.22
C ASN A 213 -5.33 -18.57 -14.72
N GLY A 214 -5.18 -17.29 -15.01
CA GLY A 214 -5.93 -16.19 -14.41
C GLY A 214 -7.43 -16.22 -14.73
N GLU A 215 -8.15 -17.24 -14.27
CA GLU A 215 -9.60 -17.23 -14.19
C GLU A 215 -9.98 -16.35 -13.01
N VAL A 216 -10.07 -15.06 -13.29
CA VAL A 216 -10.65 -14.07 -12.39
C VAL A 216 -12.15 -14.34 -12.35
N TYR A 217 -12.62 -15.02 -11.29
CA TYR A 217 -14.05 -15.10 -11.00
C TYR A 217 -14.56 -13.69 -10.68
N LYS A 218 -15.27 -13.08 -11.62
CA LYS A 218 -16.07 -11.89 -11.34
C LYS A 218 -17.34 -12.34 -10.64
N HIS A 219 -17.46 -12.00 -9.35
CA HIS A 219 -18.75 -12.07 -8.67
C HIS A 219 -19.65 -10.99 -9.25
N GLY A 220 -20.62 -11.39 -10.09
CA GLY A 220 -21.79 -10.57 -10.36
C GLY A 220 -22.61 -10.38 -9.08
N ALA A 221 -23.40 -9.30 -9.01
CA ALA A 221 -24.27 -9.00 -7.87
C ALA A 221 -25.29 -10.12 -7.58
N ASP A 222 -25.58 -10.94 -8.59
CA ASP A 222 -26.34 -12.18 -8.45
C ASP A 222 -25.35 -13.31 -8.18
N ARG A 223 -25.48 -14.00 -7.04
CA ARG A 223 -24.62 -15.13 -6.61
C ARG A 223 -24.75 -16.38 -7.51
N LYS A 224 -24.82 -16.23 -8.84
CA LYS A 224 -24.74 -17.32 -9.80
C LYS A 224 -23.34 -17.35 -10.39
N VAL A 225 -22.61 -18.43 -10.11
CA VAL A 225 -21.29 -18.70 -10.69
C VAL A 225 -21.51 -19.15 -12.14
N TYR A 226 -21.36 -18.23 -13.09
CA TYR A 226 -21.30 -18.58 -14.51
C TYR A 226 -19.84 -18.88 -14.90
N LYS A 227 -19.57 -20.12 -15.31
CA LYS A 227 -18.33 -20.47 -16.02
C LYS A 227 -18.37 -19.82 -17.40
N HIS A 228 -17.85 -18.61 -17.54
CA HIS A 228 -17.63 -18.02 -18.86
C HIS A 228 -16.28 -18.48 -19.40
N TYR A 229 -16.32 -19.45 -20.31
CA TYR A 229 -15.18 -19.78 -21.16
C TYR A 229 -14.96 -18.62 -22.12
N VAL A 230 -13.85 -17.90 -21.99
CA VAL A 230 -13.42 -16.89 -22.96
C VAL A 230 -12.41 -17.58 -23.89
N PRO A 231 -12.76 -17.90 -25.14
CA PRO A 231 -11.81 -18.46 -26.08
C PRO A 231 -10.68 -17.44 -26.36
N ASP A 232 -9.44 -17.94 -26.40
CA ASP A 232 -8.18 -17.17 -26.40
C ASP A 232 -7.99 -16.20 -27.60
N GLY A 233 -8.93 -16.10 -28.53
CA GLY A 233 -8.84 -15.26 -29.73
C GLY A 233 -9.52 -13.89 -29.68
N MET A 234 -10.29 -13.55 -28.63
CA MET A 234 -11.18 -12.37 -28.64
C MET A 234 -10.78 -11.20 -27.73
N ARG A 235 -9.47 -10.93 -27.54
CA ARG A 235 -9.03 -9.65 -26.94
C ARG A 235 -9.11 -8.50 -27.96
N GLY A 236 -10.33 -8.08 -28.26
CA GLY A 236 -10.61 -6.88 -29.04
C GLY A 236 -10.20 -5.61 -28.28
N LYS A 237 -9.33 -4.79 -28.90
CA LYS A 237 -8.95 -3.45 -28.44
C LYS A 237 -10.20 -2.54 -28.41
N GLY A 238 -10.83 -2.39 -27.26
CA GLY A 238 -11.98 -1.51 -27.08
C GLY A 238 -11.61 -0.03 -27.24
N LYS A 239 -12.01 0.58 -28.36
CA LYS A 239 -11.98 2.03 -28.57
C LYS A 239 -13.00 2.71 -27.64
N GLY A 240 -12.52 3.64 -26.80
CA GLY A 240 -13.37 4.45 -25.93
C GLY A 240 -14.35 5.30 -26.74
N LYS A 241 -15.64 5.18 -26.44
CA LYS A 241 -16.66 6.12 -26.92
C LYS A 241 -16.62 7.36 -26.05
N GLY A 242 -16.22 8.48 -26.63
CA GLY A 242 -16.44 9.80 -26.05
C GLY A 242 -17.93 10.08 -25.92
N ARG A 243 -18.35 10.50 -24.72
CA ARG A 243 -19.64 11.15 -24.52
C ARG A 243 -19.47 12.64 -24.84
N LYS A 244 -20.33 13.12 -25.75
CA LYS A 244 -20.61 14.54 -25.97
C LYS A 244 -21.48 15.07 -24.84
#